data_AF-A0AAN6X8F9-F1
#
_entry.id   AF-A0AAN6X8F9-F1
#
_cell.length_a   1.000
_cell.length_b   1.000
_cell.length_c   1.000
_cell.angle_alpha   90.00
_cell.angle_beta   90.00
_cell.angle_gamma   90.00
#
_symmetry.space_group_name_H-M   'P 1'
#
loop_
_entity.id
_entity.type
_entity.pdbx_description
1 polymer ?
#
loop_
_entity_poly.entity_id
_entity_poly.type
_entity_poly.pdbx_seq_one_letter_code
_entity_poly.pdbx_strand_id
1 'polypeptide(L)'
;MAQPRAVEKAADMARKIYNPIGFSKFYNFVLFFIFGGALLGFTLARFQYLSFDHGLCPQGGGTLDCYYYTPGSLDKIGIQIHLSAILPASFLAVFQFVPVIRHKLLLFHRVNGYLIVLLSIVSTAGALMLVRNAQGGPIETQLGIGVLSFMFIVSLGLAVHNVKRLQIEQHRAWMLRAWSYAGSIVTMRLVMMAIAHVLGNYEHLGKGYSHAMPCVKVTYLMFGQVERILEKYPACAQFFDGSVPGKAVAVTADVNGDLAELTALYNMIFGAAFWLSVALHAAGVEIYVSVFSIIDTQLHLTPAEAERLRNVSYQRQLEAGMKKPGRAGLTADRLGDSPPWAPKSTVSVAARGSGDTVSNEHLTAK
;
A
#
# COMPACT_ATOMS: atom_id res chain seq x y z
N MET A 1 -18.30 -10.95 34.52
CA MET A 1 -19.04 -9.75 34.07
C MET A 1 -18.31 -8.53 34.60
N ALA A 2 -17.67 -7.73 33.75
CA ALA A 2 -17.05 -6.47 34.19
C ALA A 2 -18.15 -5.51 34.68
N GLN A 3 -17.95 -4.89 35.85
CA GLN A 3 -18.89 -3.91 36.41
C GLN A 3 -19.17 -2.78 35.41
N PRO A 4 -20.43 -2.36 35.19
CA PRO A 4 -20.81 -1.35 34.20
C PRO A 4 -20.01 -0.03 34.32
N ARG A 5 -19.60 0.37 35.53
CA ARG A 5 -18.72 1.52 35.78
C ARG A 5 -17.30 1.40 35.22
N ALA A 6 -16.75 0.19 35.14
CA ALA A 6 -15.39 -0.03 34.62
C ALA A 6 -15.38 0.11 33.08
N VAL A 7 -16.43 -0.38 32.42
CA VAL A 7 -16.63 -0.24 30.97
C VAL A 7 -16.82 1.23 30.59
N GLU A 8 -17.59 1.98 31.37
CA GLU A 8 -17.84 3.41 31.14
C GLU A 8 -16.56 4.26 31.32
N LYS A 9 -15.79 4.01 32.39
CA LYS A 9 -14.48 4.65 32.60
C LYS A 9 -13.48 4.34 31.48
N ALA A 10 -13.44 3.09 31.01
CA ALA A 10 -12.58 2.69 29.89
C ALA A 10 -13.00 3.39 28.59
N ALA A 11 -14.30 3.52 28.33
CA ALA A 11 -14.83 4.23 27.17
C ALA A 11 -14.50 5.74 27.21
N ASP A 12 -14.60 6.38 28.38
CA ASP A 12 -14.23 7.79 28.55
C ASP A 12 -12.74 8.04 28.42
N MET A 13 -11.90 7.14 28.93
CA MET A 13 -10.46 7.18 28.74
C MET A 13 -10.09 7.03 27.26
N ALA A 14 -10.73 6.09 26.55
CA ALA A 14 -10.53 5.93 25.11
C ALA A 14 -10.92 7.19 24.33
N ARG A 15 -12.07 7.81 24.65
CA ARG A 15 -12.52 9.08 24.03
C ARG A 15 -11.49 10.20 24.16
N LYS A 16 -10.83 10.32 25.31
CA LYS A 16 -9.77 11.33 25.54
C LYS A 16 -8.54 11.12 24.63
N ILE A 17 -8.29 9.90 24.16
CA ILE A 17 -7.14 9.58 23.31
C ILE A 17 -7.44 9.90 21.83
N TYR A 18 -8.61 9.49 21.33
CA TYR A 18 -8.88 9.58 19.88
C TYR A 18 -9.64 10.84 19.44
N ASN A 19 -10.39 11.52 20.33
CA ASN A 19 -11.08 12.76 19.98
C ASN A 19 -10.13 13.93 19.65
N PRO A 20 -8.98 14.14 20.34
CA PRO A 20 -8.07 15.25 20.05
C PRO A 20 -7.45 15.21 18.65
N ILE A 21 -7.27 14.01 18.10
CA ILE A 21 -6.79 13.77 16.72
C ILE A 21 -7.94 13.69 15.71
N GLY A 22 -9.19 13.87 16.17
CA GLY A 22 -10.39 14.10 15.35
C GLY A 22 -11.15 12.86 14.92
N PHE A 23 -10.84 11.67 15.46
CA PHE A 23 -11.67 10.51 15.20
C PHE A 23 -13.00 10.64 15.95
N SER A 24 -14.12 10.41 15.27
CA SER A 24 -15.46 10.42 15.89
C SER A 24 -15.87 9.04 16.43
N LYS A 25 -15.29 7.97 15.88
CA LYS A 25 -15.62 6.59 16.23
C LYS A 25 -14.35 5.81 16.58
N PHE A 26 -14.39 5.05 17.67
CA PHE A 26 -13.24 4.29 18.17
C PHE A 26 -12.70 3.27 17.14
N TYR A 27 -13.56 2.57 16.41
CA TYR A 27 -13.09 1.59 15.41
C TYR A 27 -12.25 2.22 14.30
N ASN A 28 -12.56 3.46 13.88
CA ASN A 28 -11.75 4.16 12.87
C ASN A 28 -10.35 4.50 13.42
N PHE A 29 -10.25 4.81 14.71
CA PHE A 29 -8.96 5.02 15.37
C PHE A 29 -8.17 3.72 15.47
N VAL A 30 -8.80 2.60 15.84
CA VAL A 30 -8.14 1.28 15.90
C VAL A 30 -7.62 0.87 14.52
N LEU A 31 -8.42 1.01 13.46
CA LEU A 31 -7.98 0.73 12.09
C LEU A 31 -6.81 1.63 11.68
N PHE A 32 -6.88 2.94 11.98
CA PHE A 32 -5.77 3.85 11.72
C PHE A 32 -4.51 3.48 12.49
N PHE A 33 -4.63 3.10 13.77
CA PHE A 33 -3.49 2.69 14.58
C PHE A 33 -2.83 1.42 14.05
N ILE A 34 -3.63 0.40 13.68
CA ILE A 34 -3.11 -0.85 13.13
C ILE A 34 -2.45 -0.60 11.77
N PHE A 35 -3.19 -0.07 10.79
CA PHE A 35 -2.68 0.06 9.42
C PHE A 35 -1.72 1.24 9.25
N GLY A 36 -2.08 2.42 9.75
CA GLY A 36 -1.25 3.61 9.71
C GLY A 36 -0.02 3.50 10.60
N GLY A 37 -0.17 2.92 11.80
CA GLY A 37 0.96 2.65 12.70
C GLY A 37 1.91 1.59 12.15
N ALA A 38 1.40 0.50 11.57
CA ALA A 38 2.24 -0.50 10.90
C ALA A 38 3.00 0.10 9.70
N LEU A 39 2.34 0.92 8.87
CA LEU A 39 2.99 1.61 7.76
C LEU A 39 4.07 2.59 8.26
N LEU A 40 3.79 3.37 9.30
CA LEU A 40 4.75 4.28 9.90
C LEU A 40 5.96 3.53 10.45
N GLY A 41 5.73 2.49 11.25
CA GLY A 41 6.79 1.67 11.83
C GLY A 41 7.66 0.99 10.77
N PHE A 42 7.02 0.42 9.75
CA PHE A 42 7.73 -0.15 8.61
C PHE A 42 8.59 0.90 7.88
N THR A 43 8.02 2.08 7.62
CA THR A 43 8.74 3.16 6.94
C THR A 43 9.96 3.61 7.75
N LEU A 44 9.79 3.84 9.06
CA LEU A 44 10.87 4.25 9.94
C LEU A 44 11.99 3.21 10.02
N ALA A 45 11.64 1.92 10.10
CA ALA A 45 12.61 0.83 10.11
C ALA A 45 13.42 0.71 8.80
N ARG A 46 12.91 1.26 7.69
CA ARG A 46 13.53 1.17 6.36
C ARG A 46 14.23 2.44 5.90
N PHE A 47 14.14 3.56 6.63
CA PHE A 47 14.87 4.79 6.29
C PHE A 47 16.39 4.59 6.19
N GLN A 48 16.96 3.67 6.97
CA GLN A 48 18.38 3.30 6.87
C GLN A 48 18.79 2.83 5.47
N TYR A 49 17.86 2.31 4.66
CA TYR A 49 18.13 1.84 3.30
C TYR A 49 18.36 2.97 2.29
N LEU A 50 18.11 4.23 2.67
CA LEU A 50 18.57 5.38 1.89
C LEU A 50 20.11 5.48 1.88
N SER A 51 20.77 4.97 2.92
CA SER A 51 22.20 4.72 2.88
C SER A 51 22.46 3.40 2.15
N PHE A 52 22.86 3.50 0.88
CA PHE A 52 23.01 2.32 0.03
C PHE A 52 24.10 1.38 0.55
N ASP A 53 25.32 1.90 0.75
CA ASP A 53 26.52 1.10 1.07
C ASP A 53 26.66 0.77 2.56
N HIS A 54 25.86 1.37 3.44
CA HIS A 54 25.87 1.05 4.89
C HIS A 54 24.56 0.46 5.39
N GLY A 55 23.45 0.66 4.67
CA GLY A 55 22.12 0.22 5.07
C GLY A 55 21.57 -0.91 4.20
N LEU A 56 21.42 -0.68 2.89
CA LEU A 56 20.77 -1.66 2.00
C LEU A 56 21.73 -2.80 1.61
N CYS A 57 22.94 -2.46 1.21
CA CYS A 57 23.97 -3.38 0.74
C CYS A 57 25.35 -3.09 1.37
N PRO A 58 25.51 -3.31 2.69
CA PRO A 58 26.81 -3.26 3.32
C PRO A 58 27.85 -4.20 2.70
N GLN A 59 29.12 -3.81 2.84
CA GLN A 59 30.27 -4.69 2.56
C GLN A 59 30.19 -5.93 3.47
N GLY A 60 30.14 -7.13 2.88
CA GLY A 60 30.08 -8.39 3.64
C GLY A 60 28.66 -8.86 4.01
N GLY A 61 27.60 -8.18 3.60
CA GLY A 61 26.22 -8.63 3.80
C GLY A 61 25.20 -7.52 3.58
N GLY A 62 23.98 -7.86 3.16
CA GLY A 62 22.92 -6.89 2.85
C GLY A 62 21.65 -7.57 2.38
N THR A 63 20.78 -6.86 1.65
CA THR A 63 19.65 -7.52 1.00
C THR A 63 20.14 -8.63 0.07
N LEU A 64 19.36 -9.72 -0.04
CA LEU A 64 19.76 -10.95 -0.74
C LEU A 64 19.87 -10.78 -2.29
N ASP A 65 19.61 -9.57 -2.79
CA ASP A 65 19.70 -9.17 -4.20
C ASP A 65 20.81 -8.15 -4.51
N CYS A 66 21.67 -7.81 -3.54
CA CYS A 66 22.76 -6.84 -3.76
C CYS A 66 23.66 -7.17 -4.96
N TYR A 67 23.74 -8.45 -5.35
CA TYR A 67 24.38 -8.92 -6.57
C TYR A 67 24.00 -8.11 -7.84
N TYR A 68 22.71 -7.74 -7.98
CA TYR A 68 22.23 -7.02 -9.17
C TYR A 68 22.48 -5.50 -9.10
N TYR A 69 22.84 -4.97 -7.93
CA TYR A 69 22.99 -3.53 -7.72
C TYR A 69 24.41 -3.04 -7.96
N THR A 70 24.95 -3.33 -9.14
CA THR A 70 26.27 -2.86 -9.57
C THR A 70 26.25 -1.37 -9.96
N PRO A 71 27.40 -0.68 -9.94
CA PRO A 71 27.48 0.72 -10.37
C PRO A 71 26.90 0.92 -11.77
N GLY A 72 25.94 1.84 -11.92
CA GLY A 72 25.29 2.15 -13.19
C GLY A 72 24.22 1.14 -13.65
N SER A 73 23.94 0.07 -12.90
CA SER A 73 22.88 -0.88 -13.27
C SER A 73 21.49 -0.25 -13.14
N LEU A 74 20.58 -0.68 -14.03
CA LEU A 74 19.18 -0.26 -13.96
C LEU A 74 18.54 -0.65 -12.62
N ASP A 75 18.91 -1.81 -12.07
CA ASP A 75 18.42 -2.28 -10.77
C ASP A 75 18.86 -1.35 -9.63
N LYS A 76 20.13 -0.89 -9.62
CA LYS A 76 20.64 0.04 -8.61
C LYS A 76 19.95 1.39 -8.68
N ILE A 77 19.82 1.95 -9.89
CA ILE A 77 19.14 3.23 -10.11
C ILE A 77 17.66 3.10 -9.70
N GLY A 78 17.00 2.02 -10.12
CA GLY A 78 15.61 1.75 -9.82
C GLY A 78 15.33 1.66 -8.32
N ILE A 79 16.13 0.90 -7.57
CA ILE A 79 15.92 0.75 -6.12
C ILE A 79 16.20 2.05 -5.37
N GLN A 80 17.19 2.84 -5.80
CA GLN A 80 17.48 4.15 -5.21
C GLN A 80 16.29 5.10 -5.39
N ILE A 81 15.79 5.24 -6.63
CA ILE A 81 14.61 6.06 -6.94
C ILE A 81 13.39 5.58 -6.15
N HIS A 82 13.15 4.26 -6.13
CA HIS A 82 12.04 3.65 -5.41
C HIS A 82 12.06 4.02 -3.93
N LEU A 83 13.18 3.77 -3.24
CA LEU A 83 13.31 4.00 -1.80
C LEU A 83 13.31 5.50 -1.47
N SER A 84 14.03 6.32 -2.24
CA SER A 84 14.10 7.77 -2.02
C SER A 84 12.74 8.46 -2.16
N ALA A 85 11.82 7.85 -2.89
CA ALA A 85 10.48 8.40 -3.09
C ALA A 85 9.41 7.73 -2.21
N ILE A 86 9.40 6.40 -2.07
CA ILE A 86 8.32 5.70 -1.35
C ILE A 86 8.38 5.88 0.17
N LEU A 87 9.58 5.96 0.74
CA LEU A 87 9.76 6.12 2.17
C LEU A 87 9.23 7.48 2.66
N PRO A 88 9.63 8.62 2.07
CA PRO A 88 9.00 9.89 2.43
C PRO A 88 7.52 9.94 2.09
N ALA A 89 7.07 9.37 0.95
CA ALA A 89 5.65 9.32 0.60
C ALA A 89 4.82 8.57 1.67
N SER A 90 5.30 7.41 2.13
CA SER A 90 4.62 6.58 3.12
C SER A 90 4.58 7.24 4.50
N PHE A 91 5.68 7.88 4.91
CA PHE A 91 5.72 8.69 6.13
C PHE A 91 4.68 9.81 6.07
N LEU A 92 4.66 10.56 4.97
CA LEU A 92 3.75 11.68 4.76
C LEU A 92 2.28 11.25 4.64
N ALA A 93 2.02 10.06 4.09
CA ALA A 93 0.68 9.51 3.89
C ALA A 93 -0.05 9.23 5.20
N VAL A 94 0.65 8.84 6.27
CA VAL A 94 0.03 8.59 7.58
C VAL A 94 -0.73 9.84 8.06
N PHE A 95 -0.16 11.03 7.86
CA PHE A 95 -0.80 12.31 8.21
C PHE A 95 -2.03 12.62 7.36
N GLN A 96 -2.13 12.10 6.12
CA GLN A 96 -3.31 12.29 5.27
C GLN A 96 -4.56 11.62 5.83
N PHE A 97 -4.40 10.58 6.65
CA PHE A 97 -5.49 9.83 7.24
C PHE A 97 -5.91 10.34 8.63
N VAL A 98 -5.19 11.31 9.20
CA VAL A 98 -5.55 11.95 10.48
C VAL A 98 -6.70 12.96 10.26
N PRO A 99 -7.87 12.76 10.90
CA PRO A 99 -9.03 13.61 10.65
C PRO A 99 -8.81 15.10 10.94
N VAL A 100 -8.13 15.46 12.04
CA VAL A 100 -7.85 16.88 12.37
C VAL A 100 -7.14 17.61 11.24
N ILE A 101 -6.21 16.95 10.55
CA ILE A 101 -5.47 17.55 9.45
C ILE A 101 -6.41 17.86 8.28
N ARG A 102 -7.35 16.96 7.98
CA ARG A 102 -8.35 17.14 6.92
C ARG A 102 -9.46 18.14 7.26
N HIS A 103 -9.69 18.42 8.55
CA HIS A 103 -10.73 19.37 8.96
C HIS A 103 -10.18 20.77 9.24
N LYS A 104 -8.97 20.88 9.81
CA LYS A 104 -8.38 22.15 10.27
C LYS A 104 -7.19 22.63 9.44
N LEU A 105 -6.43 21.71 8.83
CA LEU A 105 -5.19 22.02 8.10
C LEU A 105 -5.33 21.68 6.60
N LEU A 106 -6.38 22.20 5.96
CA LEU A 106 -6.74 21.86 4.58
C LEU A 106 -5.64 22.17 3.55
N LEU A 107 -4.93 23.30 3.71
CA LEU A 107 -3.84 23.66 2.80
C LEU A 107 -2.69 22.64 2.88
N PHE A 108 -2.30 22.27 4.10
CA PHE A 108 -1.30 21.22 4.33
C PHE A 108 -1.75 19.89 3.72
N HIS A 109 -3.00 19.47 3.96
CA HIS A 109 -3.56 18.24 3.38
C HIS A 109 -3.41 18.22 1.84
N ARG A 110 -3.75 19.32 1.17
CA ARG A 110 -3.66 19.44 -0.30
C ARG A 110 -2.22 19.40 -0.81
N VAL A 111 -1.34 20.25 -0.28
CA VAL A 111 0.06 20.34 -0.74
C VAL A 111 0.78 19.02 -0.48
N ASN A 112 0.65 18.49 0.74
CA ASN A 112 1.22 17.20 1.11
C ASN A 112 0.63 16.07 0.24
N GLY A 113 -0.67 16.11 -0.07
CA GLY A 113 -1.32 15.13 -0.94
C GLY A 113 -0.75 15.10 -2.36
N TYR A 114 -0.50 16.26 -2.97
CA TYR A 114 0.13 16.33 -4.30
C TYR A 114 1.59 15.85 -4.28
N LEU A 115 2.35 16.21 -3.24
CA LEU A 115 3.72 15.72 -3.06
C LEU A 115 3.74 14.19 -2.95
N ILE A 116 2.84 13.62 -2.14
CA ILE A 116 2.70 12.17 -1.97
C ILE A 116 2.39 11.49 -3.31
N VAL A 117 1.47 12.04 -4.12
CA VAL A 117 1.13 11.48 -5.44
C VAL A 117 2.35 11.51 -6.37
N LEU A 118 3.08 12.63 -6.42
CA LEU A 118 4.29 12.76 -7.23
C LEU A 118 5.34 11.72 -6.82
N LEU A 119 5.67 11.65 -5.53
CA LEU A 119 6.62 10.68 -4.99
C LEU A 119 6.18 9.24 -5.25
N SER A 120 4.87 8.95 -5.17
CA SER A 120 4.32 7.62 -5.45
C SER A 120 4.55 7.22 -6.90
N ILE A 121 4.31 8.12 -7.86
CA ILE A 121 4.53 7.86 -9.29
C ILE A 121 6.02 7.63 -9.58
N VAL A 122 6.89 8.49 -9.05
CA VAL A 122 8.35 8.36 -9.20
C VAL A 122 8.84 7.05 -8.59
N SER A 123 8.36 6.70 -7.40
CA SER A 123 8.66 5.43 -6.74
C SER A 123 8.25 4.22 -7.57
N THR A 124 7.04 4.23 -8.16
CA THR A 124 6.55 3.13 -8.99
C THR A 124 7.40 2.98 -10.25
N ALA A 125 7.84 4.08 -10.88
CA ALA A 125 8.78 4.01 -11.99
C ALA A 125 10.10 3.34 -11.56
N GLY A 126 10.65 3.73 -10.41
CA GLY A 126 11.83 3.06 -9.82
C GLY A 126 11.61 1.57 -9.60
N ALA A 127 10.48 1.16 -9.02
CA ALA A 127 10.14 -0.25 -8.80
C ALA A 127 10.08 -1.06 -10.11
N LEU A 128 9.50 -0.48 -11.17
CA LEU A 128 9.42 -1.13 -12.47
C LEU A 128 10.78 -1.23 -13.18
N MET A 129 11.76 -0.37 -12.87
CA MET A 129 13.11 -0.46 -13.41
C MET A 129 13.89 -1.67 -12.88
N LEU A 130 13.67 -2.07 -11.63
CA LEU A 130 14.37 -3.19 -10.99
C LEU A 130 13.56 -4.51 -11.00
N VAL A 131 12.34 -4.49 -11.54
CA VAL A 131 11.40 -5.62 -11.43
C VAL A 131 11.98 -6.93 -11.99
N ARG A 132 12.79 -6.83 -13.06
CA ARG A 132 13.36 -8.00 -13.76
C ARG A 132 14.16 -8.91 -12.84
N ASN A 133 14.90 -8.35 -11.89
CA ASN A 133 15.78 -9.09 -10.99
C ASN A 133 15.31 -9.05 -9.53
N ALA A 134 14.14 -8.48 -9.26
CA ALA A 134 13.58 -8.41 -7.91
C ALA A 134 13.43 -9.83 -7.32
N GLN A 135 14.16 -10.11 -6.25
CA GLN A 135 14.14 -11.39 -5.51
C GLN A 135 14.42 -12.59 -6.41
N GLY A 136 15.49 -12.46 -7.21
CA GLY A 136 15.91 -13.46 -8.19
C GLY A 136 15.19 -13.39 -9.53
N GLY A 137 14.20 -12.50 -9.68
CA GLY A 137 13.47 -12.29 -10.93
C GLY A 137 12.45 -13.36 -11.37
N PRO A 138 11.85 -14.22 -10.50
CA PRO A 138 10.77 -15.10 -10.96
C PRO A 138 9.60 -14.34 -11.59
N ILE A 139 8.96 -14.94 -12.61
CA ILE A 139 7.90 -14.29 -13.39
C ILE A 139 6.71 -13.93 -12.50
N GLU A 140 6.36 -14.75 -11.52
CA GLU A 140 5.29 -14.48 -10.58
C GLU A 140 5.54 -13.24 -9.72
N THR A 141 6.81 -12.97 -9.35
CA THR A 141 7.22 -11.75 -8.65
C THR A 141 7.09 -10.53 -9.57
N GLN A 142 7.55 -10.66 -10.82
CA GLN A 142 7.46 -9.58 -11.80
C GLN A 142 6.00 -9.20 -12.08
N LEU A 143 5.13 -10.19 -12.30
CA LEU A 143 3.71 -9.99 -12.52
C LEU A 143 3.03 -9.40 -11.28
N GLY A 144 3.38 -9.88 -10.08
CA GLY A 144 2.87 -9.31 -8.83
C GLY A 144 3.18 -7.83 -8.71
N ILE A 145 4.44 -7.44 -8.89
CA ILE A 145 4.87 -6.04 -8.87
C ILE A 145 4.16 -5.22 -9.95
N GLY A 146 4.02 -5.76 -11.16
CA GLY A 146 3.29 -5.12 -12.26
C GLY A 146 1.82 -4.86 -11.93
N VAL A 147 1.11 -5.86 -11.40
CA VAL A 147 -0.29 -5.75 -10.99
C VAL A 147 -0.46 -4.75 -9.85
N LEU A 148 0.37 -4.83 -8.80
CA LEU A 148 0.32 -3.88 -7.70
C LEU A 148 0.58 -2.44 -8.18
N SER A 149 1.58 -2.25 -9.05
CA SER A 149 1.92 -0.96 -9.64
C SER A 149 0.74 -0.38 -10.44
N PHE A 150 0.10 -1.21 -11.27
CA PHE A 150 -1.08 -0.82 -12.03
C PHE A 150 -2.24 -0.42 -11.11
N MET A 151 -2.59 -1.28 -10.15
CA MET A 151 -3.67 -1.00 -9.18
C MET A 151 -3.43 0.28 -8.40
N PHE A 152 -2.18 0.52 -7.98
CA PHE A 152 -1.79 1.71 -7.22
C PHE A 152 -1.88 2.98 -8.05
N ILE A 153 -1.27 3.01 -9.25
CA ILE A 153 -1.26 4.19 -10.13
C ILE A 153 -2.66 4.53 -10.63
N VAL A 154 -3.45 3.52 -11.02
CA VAL A 154 -4.86 3.73 -11.41
C VAL A 154 -5.63 4.34 -10.24
N SER A 155 -5.49 3.80 -9.03
CA SER A 155 -6.18 4.33 -7.85
C SER A 155 -5.80 5.78 -7.55
N LEU A 156 -4.51 6.14 -7.65
CA LEU A 156 -4.05 7.52 -7.49
C LEU A 156 -4.61 8.43 -8.59
N GLY A 157 -4.61 7.98 -9.85
CA GLY A 157 -5.15 8.71 -10.98
C GLY A 157 -6.65 8.99 -10.83
N LEU A 158 -7.44 7.98 -10.44
CA LEU A 158 -8.87 8.13 -10.20
C LEU A 158 -9.16 8.98 -8.96
N ALA A 159 -8.33 8.91 -7.91
CA ALA A 159 -8.43 9.80 -6.75
C ALA A 159 -8.20 11.27 -7.13
N VAL A 160 -7.19 11.56 -7.95
CA VAL A 160 -6.89 12.92 -8.44
C VAL A 160 -7.96 13.40 -9.41
N HIS A 161 -8.47 12.52 -10.28
CA HIS A 161 -9.58 12.86 -11.16
C HIS A 161 -10.82 13.32 -10.37
N ASN A 162 -11.21 12.55 -9.35
CA ASN A 162 -12.39 12.86 -8.55
C ASN A 162 -12.23 14.13 -7.71
N VAL A 163 -11.07 14.37 -7.11
CA VAL A 163 -10.86 15.60 -6.32
C VAL A 163 -10.87 16.86 -7.20
N LYS A 164 -10.33 16.78 -8.42
CA LYS A 164 -10.41 17.87 -9.41
C LYS A 164 -11.85 18.15 -9.87
N ARG A 165 -12.73 17.14 -9.78
CA ARG A 165 -14.18 17.27 -10.05
C ARG A 165 -14.99 17.56 -8.79
N LEU A 166 -14.33 17.88 -7.67
CA LEU A 166 -14.95 18.16 -6.37
C LEU A 166 -15.82 16.99 -5.86
N GLN A 167 -15.54 15.76 -6.30
CA GLN A 167 -16.18 14.53 -5.80
C GLN A 167 -15.37 13.95 -4.66
N ILE A 168 -15.62 14.44 -3.44
CA ILE A 168 -14.79 14.17 -2.27
C ILE A 168 -14.95 12.73 -1.79
N GLU A 169 -16.17 12.19 -1.85
CA GLU A 169 -16.48 10.81 -1.46
C GLU A 169 -15.66 9.81 -2.29
N GLN A 170 -15.73 9.90 -3.62
CA GLN A 170 -14.94 9.08 -4.52
C GLN A 170 -13.43 9.29 -4.38
N HIS A 171 -12.97 10.53 -4.21
CA HIS A 171 -11.56 10.80 -3.95
C HIS A 171 -11.05 10.03 -2.71
N ARG A 172 -11.81 10.08 -1.60
CA ARG A 172 -11.48 9.37 -0.37
C ARG A 172 -11.45 7.85 -0.59
N ALA A 173 -12.44 7.32 -1.30
CA ALA A 173 -12.54 5.89 -1.61
C ALA A 173 -11.32 5.40 -2.42
N TRP A 174 -10.92 6.12 -3.47
CA TRP A 174 -9.76 5.77 -4.28
C TRP A 174 -8.41 5.97 -3.55
N MET A 175 -8.30 6.97 -2.66
CA MET A 175 -7.11 7.11 -1.82
C MET A 175 -6.98 5.97 -0.80
N LEU A 176 -8.09 5.48 -0.23
CA LEU A 176 -8.08 4.32 0.65
C LEU A 176 -7.62 3.06 -0.09
N ARG A 177 -8.12 2.82 -1.32
CA ARG A 177 -7.66 1.73 -2.18
C ARG A 177 -6.16 1.80 -2.44
N ALA A 178 -5.66 2.93 -2.90
CA ALA A 178 -4.25 3.13 -3.19
C ALA A 178 -3.36 2.79 -1.98
N TRP A 179 -3.65 3.36 -0.81
CA TRP A 179 -2.82 3.15 0.38
C TRP A 179 -3.02 1.81 1.06
N SER A 180 -4.17 1.15 0.88
CA SER A 180 -4.32 -0.26 1.24
C SER A 180 -3.45 -1.14 0.35
N TYR A 181 -3.48 -0.95 -0.97
CA TYR A 181 -2.63 -1.73 -1.88
C TYR A 181 -1.15 -1.55 -1.54
N ALA A 182 -0.69 -0.32 -1.29
CA ALA A 182 0.68 -0.06 -0.85
C ALA A 182 1.00 -0.74 0.50
N GLY A 183 0.04 -0.77 1.43
CA GLY A 183 0.15 -1.45 2.73
C GLY A 183 0.37 -2.96 2.63
N SER A 184 0.04 -3.59 1.50
CA SER A 184 0.30 -5.02 1.27
C SER A 184 1.78 -5.39 1.40
N ILE A 185 2.71 -4.46 1.15
CA ILE A 185 4.15 -4.70 1.30
C ILE A 185 4.53 -4.95 2.77
N VAL A 186 3.85 -4.29 3.72
CA VAL A 186 4.08 -4.51 5.15
C VAL A 186 3.58 -5.90 5.54
N THR A 187 2.36 -6.25 5.11
CA THR A 187 1.79 -7.58 5.35
C THR A 187 2.62 -8.69 4.72
N MET A 188 3.12 -8.50 3.50
CA MET A 188 4.00 -9.46 2.82
C MET A 188 5.20 -9.80 3.68
N ARG A 189 5.83 -8.82 4.34
CA ARG A 189 7.00 -9.09 5.20
C ARG A 189 6.64 -9.97 6.40
N LEU A 190 5.48 -9.76 7.00
CA LEU A 190 4.99 -10.62 8.08
C LEU A 190 4.67 -12.03 7.59
N VAL A 191 4.04 -12.15 6.42
CA VAL A 191 3.75 -13.45 5.78
C VAL A 191 5.05 -14.19 5.43
N MET A 192 6.06 -13.50 4.90
CA MET A 192 7.37 -14.10 4.63
C MET A 192 8.02 -14.62 5.91
N MET A 193 8.00 -13.86 7.00
CA MET A 193 8.52 -14.31 8.29
C MET A 193 7.77 -15.55 8.80
N ALA A 194 6.45 -15.58 8.65
CA ALA A 194 5.63 -16.73 9.03
C ALA A 194 5.97 -17.98 8.19
N ILE A 195 6.06 -17.84 6.87
CA ILE A 195 6.42 -18.96 5.97
C ILE A 195 7.83 -19.47 6.29
N ALA A 196 8.82 -18.57 6.44
CA ALA A 196 10.18 -18.94 6.78
C ALA A 196 10.26 -19.67 8.13
N HIS A 197 9.51 -19.20 9.14
CA HIS A 197 9.43 -19.86 10.44
C HIS A 197 8.82 -21.27 10.36
N VAL A 198 7.76 -21.45 9.56
CA VAL A 198 7.17 -22.77 9.35
C VAL A 198 8.16 -23.69 8.63
N LEU A 199 8.73 -23.27 7.51
CA LEU A 199 9.67 -24.09 6.75
C LEU A 199 10.94 -24.43 7.54
N GLY A 200 11.38 -23.54 8.43
CA GLY A 200 12.54 -23.77 9.29
C GLY A 200 12.31 -24.75 10.45
N ASN A 201 11.09 -24.81 11.00
CA ASN A 201 10.80 -25.64 12.18
C ASN A 201 10.18 -27.00 11.85
N TYR A 202 9.57 -27.14 10.68
CA TYR A 202 8.96 -28.38 10.24
C TYR A 202 9.82 -29.02 9.16
N GLU A 203 10.80 -29.81 9.59
CA GLU A 203 11.84 -30.41 8.76
C GLU A 203 11.28 -31.23 7.57
N HIS A 204 10.13 -31.90 7.78
CA HIS A 204 9.41 -32.65 6.75
C HIS A 204 8.74 -31.77 5.68
N LEU A 205 8.57 -30.47 5.95
CA LEU A 205 8.07 -29.47 5.00
C LEU A 205 9.23 -28.72 4.33
N GLY A 206 10.28 -28.35 5.07
CA GLY A 206 11.36 -27.48 4.57
C GLY A 206 12.33 -28.10 3.57
N LYS A 207 12.76 -29.36 3.80
CA LYS A 207 13.90 -29.97 3.07
C LYS A 207 13.63 -30.36 1.61
N GLY A 208 12.40 -30.20 1.12
CA GLY A 208 12.02 -30.53 -0.26
C GLY A 208 12.00 -29.35 -1.22
N TYR A 209 12.13 -28.12 -0.71
CA TYR A 209 11.99 -26.93 -1.52
C TYR A 209 13.33 -26.45 -2.09
N SER A 210 13.33 -26.02 -3.33
CA SER A 210 14.52 -25.49 -4.01
C SER A 210 14.14 -24.35 -4.94
N HIS A 211 15.08 -23.44 -5.13
CA HIS A 211 14.97 -22.30 -6.02
C HIS A 211 16.06 -22.37 -7.08
N ALA A 212 15.71 -22.18 -8.35
CA ALA A 212 16.69 -22.10 -9.43
C ALA A 212 17.49 -20.80 -9.31
N MET A 213 18.82 -20.90 -9.20
CA MET A 213 19.70 -19.77 -9.03
C MET A 213 20.87 -19.82 -10.04
N PRO A 214 21.20 -18.71 -10.73
CA PRO A 214 22.40 -18.66 -11.57
C PRO A 214 23.68 -18.96 -10.78
N CYS A 215 24.57 -19.79 -11.33
CA CYS A 215 25.84 -20.16 -10.68
C CYS A 215 26.73 -18.94 -10.37
N VAL A 216 26.64 -17.89 -11.19
CA VAL A 216 27.30 -16.60 -10.90
C VAL A 216 26.78 -15.93 -9.63
N LYS A 217 25.46 -15.99 -9.36
CA LYS A 217 24.87 -15.46 -8.12
C LYS A 217 25.25 -16.34 -6.93
N VAL A 218 25.27 -17.66 -7.09
CA VAL A 218 25.78 -18.60 -6.06
C VAL A 218 27.24 -18.27 -5.73
N THR A 219 28.07 -18.01 -6.74
CA THR A 219 29.48 -17.63 -6.56
C THR A 219 29.62 -16.34 -5.75
N TYR A 220 28.79 -15.34 -6.04
CA TYR A 220 28.73 -14.10 -5.26
C TYR A 220 28.34 -14.36 -3.79
N LEU A 221 27.29 -15.16 -3.55
CA LEU A 221 26.78 -15.43 -2.21
C LEU A 221 27.70 -16.33 -1.37
N MET A 222 28.52 -17.16 -2.01
CA MET A 222 29.52 -18.02 -1.36
C MET A 222 30.93 -17.42 -1.40
N PHE A 223 31.05 -16.10 -1.62
CA PHE A 223 32.31 -15.35 -1.58
C PHE A 223 33.43 -15.93 -2.48
N GLY A 224 33.05 -16.50 -3.63
CA GLY A 224 34.01 -17.04 -4.61
C GLY A 224 34.70 -18.35 -4.20
N GLN A 225 34.20 -19.07 -3.19
CA GLN A 225 34.79 -20.34 -2.72
C GLN A 225 34.50 -21.50 -3.72
N VAL A 226 35.21 -21.52 -4.85
CA VAL A 226 34.94 -22.43 -5.99
C VAL A 226 34.90 -23.90 -5.58
N GLU A 227 35.86 -24.38 -4.78
CA GLU A 227 35.93 -25.78 -4.34
C GLU A 227 34.67 -26.19 -3.57
N ARG A 228 34.25 -25.38 -2.60
CA ARG A 228 33.04 -25.58 -1.80
C ARG A 228 31.77 -25.48 -2.65
N ILE A 229 31.74 -24.57 -3.63
CA ILE A 229 30.63 -24.43 -4.57
C ILE A 229 30.50 -25.71 -5.40
N LEU A 230 31.60 -26.27 -5.91
CA LEU A 230 31.57 -27.49 -6.73
C LEU A 230 31.27 -28.75 -5.92
N GLU A 231 31.67 -28.80 -4.65
CA GLU A 231 31.29 -29.86 -3.72
C GLU A 231 29.76 -29.88 -3.50
N LYS A 232 29.15 -28.71 -3.29
CA LYS A 232 27.71 -28.58 -3.02
C LYS A 232 26.84 -28.56 -4.27
N TYR A 233 27.33 -27.95 -5.35
CA TYR A 233 26.63 -27.68 -6.60
C TYR A 233 27.51 -28.08 -7.81
N PRO A 234 27.77 -29.39 -8.01
CA PRO A 234 28.67 -29.86 -9.08
C PRO A 234 28.21 -29.45 -10.48
N ALA A 235 26.91 -29.19 -10.67
CA ALA A 235 26.36 -28.66 -11.91
C ALA A 235 26.94 -27.29 -12.33
N CYS A 236 27.51 -26.52 -11.40
CA CYS A 236 28.17 -25.25 -11.69
C CYS A 236 29.56 -25.40 -12.33
N ALA A 237 30.10 -26.63 -12.48
CA ALA A 237 31.34 -26.85 -13.23
C ALA A 237 31.30 -26.24 -14.64
N GLN A 238 30.15 -26.37 -15.32
CA GLN A 238 29.90 -25.81 -16.66
C GLN A 238 29.93 -24.27 -16.72
N PHE A 239 29.73 -23.60 -15.58
CA PHE A 239 29.89 -22.15 -15.48
C PHE A 239 31.36 -21.77 -15.37
N PHE A 240 32.13 -22.50 -14.55
CA PHE A 240 33.55 -22.20 -14.32
C PHE A 240 34.46 -22.59 -15.49
N ASP A 241 34.14 -23.66 -16.21
CA ASP A 241 34.88 -24.06 -17.42
C ASP A 241 34.49 -23.25 -18.68
N GLY A 242 33.48 -22.38 -18.56
CA GLY A 242 33.00 -21.50 -19.63
C GLY A 242 32.08 -22.16 -20.66
N SER A 243 31.75 -23.45 -20.53
CA SER A 243 30.89 -24.16 -21.48
C SER A 243 29.45 -23.64 -21.52
N VAL A 244 28.90 -23.25 -20.36
CA VAL A 244 27.55 -22.68 -20.24
C VAL A 244 27.58 -21.47 -19.30
N PRO A 245 27.88 -20.26 -19.82
CA PRO A 245 27.98 -19.04 -19.00
C PRO A 245 26.70 -18.69 -18.22
N GLY A 246 25.53 -19.10 -18.74
CA GLY A 246 24.22 -18.89 -18.11
C GLY A 246 23.75 -20.02 -17.20
N LYS A 247 24.63 -20.95 -16.79
CA LYS A 247 24.23 -22.12 -16.00
C LYS A 247 23.56 -21.69 -14.69
N ALA A 248 22.42 -22.32 -14.41
CA ALA A 248 21.72 -22.23 -13.14
C ALA A 248 21.69 -23.60 -12.46
N VAL A 249 21.56 -23.59 -11.14
CA VAL A 249 21.45 -24.77 -10.29
C VAL A 249 20.26 -24.63 -9.34
N ALA A 250 19.67 -25.74 -8.95
CA ALA A 250 18.67 -25.76 -7.88
C ALA A 250 19.39 -25.62 -6.53
N VAL A 251 19.08 -24.55 -5.81
CA VAL A 251 19.60 -24.27 -4.47
C VAL A 251 18.50 -24.57 -3.46
N THR A 252 18.79 -25.43 -2.48
CA THR A 252 17.85 -25.78 -1.42
C THR A 252 17.43 -24.53 -0.63
N ALA A 253 16.14 -24.41 -0.32
CA ALA A 253 15.63 -23.34 0.51
C ALA A 253 15.75 -23.71 1.99
N ASP A 254 16.71 -23.10 2.70
CA ASP A 254 16.94 -23.37 4.13
C ASP A 254 17.21 -22.06 4.90
N VAL A 255 16.49 -21.88 6.01
CA VAL A 255 16.66 -20.71 6.89
C VAL A 255 17.92 -20.81 7.76
N ASN A 256 18.39 -22.04 8.01
CA ASN A 256 19.59 -22.34 8.80
C ASN A 256 20.82 -22.63 7.91
N GLY A 257 20.64 -22.56 6.59
CA GLY A 257 21.67 -22.83 5.60
C GLY A 257 22.67 -21.68 5.41
N ASP A 258 23.52 -21.83 4.41
CA ASP A 258 24.42 -20.74 4.01
C ASP A 258 23.66 -19.58 3.31
N LEU A 259 24.38 -18.52 2.94
CA LEU A 259 23.76 -17.34 2.35
C LEU A 259 23.05 -17.64 1.02
N ALA A 260 23.49 -18.65 0.26
CA ALA A 260 22.83 -19.05 -0.97
C ALA A 260 21.49 -19.75 -0.67
N GLU A 261 21.46 -20.64 0.32
CA GLU A 261 20.25 -21.33 0.76
C GLU A 261 19.23 -20.40 1.40
N LEU A 262 19.69 -19.46 2.24
CA LEU A 262 18.85 -18.41 2.82
C LEU A 262 18.27 -17.51 1.72
N THR A 263 19.08 -17.17 0.70
CA THR A 263 18.61 -16.42 -0.47
C THR A 263 17.59 -17.20 -1.28
N ALA A 264 17.80 -18.49 -1.50
CA ALA A 264 16.87 -19.36 -2.19
C ALA A 264 15.51 -19.41 -1.47
N LEU A 265 15.51 -19.54 -0.14
CA LEU A 265 14.29 -19.49 0.67
C LEU A 265 13.52 -18.19 0.46
N TYR A 266 14.18 -17.04 0.63
CA TYR A 266 13.50 -15.76 0.53
C TYR A 266 13.01 -15.43 -0.88
N ASN A 267 13.78 -15.74 -1.93
CA ASN A 267 13.35 -15.56 -3.31
C ASN A 267 12.12 -16.42 -3.63
N MET A 268 12.11 -17.67 -3.16
CA MET A 268 10.99 -18.59 -3.36
C MET A 268 9.70 -18.11 -2.67
N ILE A 269 9.78 -17.72 -1.40
CA ILE A 269 8.57 -17.36 -0.63
C ILE A 269 8.08 -15.94 -0.95
N PHE A 270 8.91 -15.10 -1.57
CA PHE A 270 8.56 -13.71 -1.86
C PHE A 270 7.31 -13.61 -2.73
N GLY A 271 7.27 -14.30 -3.87
CA GLY A 271 6.15 -14.24 -4.81
C GLY A 271 4.84 -14.69 -4.17
N ALA A 272 4.86 -15.81 -3.45
CA ALA A 272 3.69 -16.34 -2.75
C ALA A 272 3.16 -15.37 -1.67
N ALA A 273 4.06 -14.84 -0.83
CA ALA A 273 3.70 -13.87 0.20
C ALA A 273 3.18 -12.55 -0.39
N PHE A 274 3.76 -12.12 -1.52
CA PHE A 274 3.35 -10.92 -2.25
C PHE A 274 1.92 -11.05 -2.74
N TRP A 275 1.61 -12.13 -3.50
CA TRP A 275 0.28 -12.35 -4.05
C TRP A 275 -0.80 -12.50 -2.98
N LEU A 276 -0.51 -13.28 -1.92
CA LEU A 276 -1.44 -13.43 -0.81
C LEU A 276 -1.73 -12.07 -0.16
N SER A 277 -0.70 -11.25 0.08
CA SER A 277 -0.86 -9.95 0.72
C SER A 277 -1.62 -8.96 -0.15
N VAL A 278 -1.34 -8.92 -1.45
CA VAL A 278 -2.11 -8.09 -2.40
C VAL A 278 -3.57 -8.52 -2.42
N ALA A 279 -3.87 -9.81 -2.48
CA ALA A 279 -5.24 -10.33 -2.47
C ALA A 279 -5.99 -9.95 -1.17
N LEU A 280 -5.34 -10.12 -0.02
CA LEU A 280 -5.92 -9.75 1.29
C LEU A 280 -6.25 -8.26 1.38
N HIS A 281 -5.36 -7.39 0.89
CA HIS A 281 -5.60 -5.95 0.90
C HIS A 281 -6.62 -5.52 -0.16
N ALA A 282 -6.62 -6.15 -1.33
CA ALA A 282 -7.63 -5.93 -2.36
C ALA A 282 -9.04 -6.27 -1.87
N ALA A 283 -9.21 -7.46 -1.30
CA ALA A 283 -10.48 -7.85 -0.70
C ALA A 283 -10.83 -6.98 0.51
N GLY A 284 -9.88 -6.75 1.41
CA GLY A 284 -10.09 -6.00 2.65
C GLY A 284 -10.54 -4.56 2.42
N VAL A 285 -9.94 -3.85 1.45
CA VAL A 285 -10.35 -2.48 1.15
C VAL A 285 -11.71 -2.40 0.47
N GLU A 286 -12.07 -3.37 -0.37
CA GLU A 286 -13.41 -3.42 -0.96
C GLU A 286 -14.47 -3.80 0.09
N ILE A 287 -14.12 -4.63 1.08
CA ILE A 287 -14.98 -4.86 2.24
C ILE A 287 -15.11 -3.57 3.06
N TYR A 288 -14.05 -2.78 3.20
CA TYR A 288 -14.14 -1.51 3.93
C TYR A 288 -14.94 -0.44 3.18
N VAL A 289 -14.80 -0.37 1.85
CA VAL A 289 -15.33 0.70 1.00
C VAL A 289 -16.69 0.37 0.37
N SER A 290 -16.94 -0.91 0.02
CA SER A 290 -17.95 -1.27 -0.98
C SER A 290 -18.99 -2.34 -0.55
N VAL A 291 -18.68 -3.26 0.36
CA VAL A 291 -19.43 -4.53 0.63
C VAL A 291 -20.57 -4.87 -0.36
N PHE A 292 -20.17 -5.56 -1.43
CA PHE A 292 -20.62 -6.91 -1.87
C PHE A 292 -22.11 -7.18 -2.18
N SER A 293 -22.46 -7.17 -3.47
CA SER A 293 -23.74 -7.57 -4.08
C SER A 293 -24.05 -9.08 -4.08
N ILE A 294 -23.87 -9.84 -3.00
CA ILE A 294 -24.31 -11.26 -2.95
C ILE A 294 -25.28 -11.57 -1.82
N ILE A 295 -25.39 -10.72 -0.79
CA ILE A 295 -26.39 -10.93 0.26
C ILE A 295 -27.07 -9.59 0.51
N ASP A 296 -28.36 -9.59 0.20
CA ASP A 296 -29.29 -8.50 0.43
C ASP A 296 -29.20 -7.98 1.89
N THR A 297 -29.49 -6.70 2.07
CA THR A 297 -29.58 -5.92 3.31
C THR A 297 -28.31 -5.55 4.11
N GLN A 298 -27.95 -4.26 3.98
CA GLN A 298 -27.51 -3.36 5.07
C GLN A 298 -26.15 -3.63 5.75
N LEU A 299 -25.02 -3.45 5.05
CA LEU A 299 -23.76 -3.13 5.75
C LEU A 299 -22.84 -2.15 5.00
N HIS A 300 -23.29 -0.91 4.93
CA HIS A 300 -22.39 0.20 4.69
C HIS A 300 -21.66 0.50 6.03
N LEU A 301 -20.33 0.42 6.12
CA LEU A 301 -19.63 0.86 7.34
C LEU A 301 -19.71 2.40 7.52
N THR A 302 -20.05 3.15 6.47
CA THR A 302 -20.24 4.61 6.50
C THR A 302 -21.28 5.17 5.49
N PRO A 303 -22.55 4.73 5.45
CA PRO A 303 -23.56 5.18 4.47
C PRO A 303 -23.91 6.64 4.65
N ALA A 304 -24.16 7.01 5.91
CA ALA A 304 -24.47 8.38 6.30
C ALA A 304 -23.30 9.31 5.99
N GLU A 305 -22.06 8.83 6.10
CA GLU A 305 -20.87 9.62 5.76
C GLU A 305 -20.70 9.78 4.25
N ALA A 306 -20.94 8.72 3.47
CA ALA A 306 -20.92 8.79 2.02
C ALA A 306 -21.97 9.79 1.51
N GLU A 307 -23.21 9.70 2.00
CA GLU A 307 -24.29 10.64 1.68
C GLU A 307 -23.97 12.06 2.15
N ARG A 308 -23.41 12.24 3.35
CA ARG A 308 -22.96 13.55 3.85
C ARG A 308 -21.89 14.16 2.95
N LEU A 309 -20.87 13.38 2.58
CA LEU A 309 -19.79 13.83 1.68
C LEU A 309 -20.30 14.09 0.25
N ARG A 310 -21.31 13.35 -0.19
CA ARG A 310 -21.99 13.55 -1.45
C ARG A 310 -22.74 14.87 -1.50
N ASN A 311 -23.45 15.22 -0.43
CA ASN A 311 -24.09 16.54 -0.27
C ASN A 311 -23.05 17.68 -0.25
N VAL A 312 -21.93 17.52 0.46
CA VAL A 312 -20.84 18.51 0.45
C VAL A 312 -20.25 18.67 -0.96
N SER A 313 -20.08 17.57 -1.69
CA SER A 313 -19.59 17.58 -3.08
C SER A 313 -20.56 18.31 -4.01
N TYR A 314 -21.87 18.06 -3.86
CA TYR A 314 -22.92 18.74 -4.61
C TYR A 314 -22.87 20.27 -4.41
N GLN A 315 -22.81 20.74 -3.15
CA GLN A 315 -22.75 22.17 -2.83
C GLN A 315 -21.51 22.84 -3.43
N ARG A 316 -20.33 22.22 -3.27
CA ARG A 316 -19.10 22.76 -3.85
C ARG A 316 -19.11 22.82 -5.38
N GLN A 317 -19.79 21.88 -6.02
CA GLN A 317 -19.92 21.87 -7.47
C GLN A 317 -20.89 22.95 -7.96
N LEU A 318 -21.93 23.26 -7.19
CA LEU A 318 -22.80 24.42 -7.43
C LEU A 318 -22.02 25.73 -7.29
N GLU A 319 -21.29 25.90 -6.19
CA GLU A 319 -20.44 27.08 -5.94
C GLU A 319 -19.40 27.27 -7.05
N ALA A 320 -18.88 26.18 -7.61
CA ALA A 320 -17.94 26.19 -8.72
C ALA A 320 -18.60 26.36 -10.12
N GLY A 321 -19.91 26.56 -10.20
CA GLY A 321 -20.63 26.76 -11.46
C GLY A 321 -20.66 25.54 -12.39
N MET A 322 -20.54 24.31 -11.85
CA MET A 322 -20.50 23.11 -12.67
C MET A 322 -21.88 22.77 -13.25
N LYS A 323 -21.93 22.42 -14.55
CA LYS A 323 -23.18 22.14 -15.29
C LYS A 323 -24.02 20.97 -14.73
N LYS A 324 -23.40 20.01 -14.04
CA LYS A 324 -24.06 18.79 -13.51
C LYS A 324 -23.55 18.50 -12.09
N PRO A 325 -23.97 19.29 -11.08
CA PRO A 325 -23.57 19.11 -9.69
C PRO A 325 -24.15 17.79 -9.14
N GLY A 326 -23.44 17.17 -8.19
CA GLY A 326 -23.67 15.81 -7.74
C GLY A 326 -23.19 14.75 -8.73
N ARG A 327 -23.26 15.01 -10.04
CA ARG A 327 -22.98 14.03 -11.11
C ARG A 327 -21.64 14.22 -11.82
N ALA A 328 -20.70 14.94 -11.22
CA ALA A 328 -19.33 15.05 -11.72
C ALA A 328 -18.48 13.80 -11.34
N GLY A 329 -17.27 13.62 -11.88
CA GLY A 329 -16.36 12.52 -11.47
C GLY A 329 -16.83 11.10 -11.86
N LEU A 330 -16.42 10.09 -11.09
CA LEU A 330 -16.72 8.66 -11.32
C LEU A 330 -17.85 8.20 -10.39
N THR A 331 -19.09 8.43 -10.79
CA THR A 331 -20.25 8.18 -9.94
C THR A 331 -21.15 7.12 -10.55
N ALA A 332 -21.79 6.30 -9.72
CA ALA A 332 -22.63 5.20 -10.18
C ALA A 332 -23.74 5.68 -11.12
N ASP A 333 -24.33 6.84 -10.84
CA ASP A 333 -25.38 7.46 -11.65
C ASP A 333 -24.88 8.13 -12.95
N ARG A 334 -23.55 8.18 -13.17
CA ARG A 334 -22.94 8.72 -14.38
C ARG A 334 -22.35 7.62 -15.28
N LEU A 335 -21.76 6.59 -14.68
CA LEU A 335 -21.04 5.52 -15.38
C LEU A 335 -21.78 4.18 -15.38
N GLY A 336 -22.70 3.98 -14.44
CA GLY A 336 -23.50 2.77 -14.30
C GLY A 336 -24.98 3.01 -14.56
N ASP A 337 -25.80 2.10 -14.07
CA ASP A 337 -27.26 2.01 -14.23
C ASP A 337 -28.06 2.59 -13.05
N SER A 338 -27.38 3.24 -12.11
CA SER A 338 -28.03 3.84 -10.95
C SER A 338 -28.88 5.06 -11.35
N PRO A 339 -30.07 5.26 -10.73
CA PRO A 339 -30.85 6.47 -10.92
C PRO A 339 -30.03 7.74 -10.63
N PRO A 340 -30.32 8.87 -11.30
CA PRO A 340 -29.66 10.14 -11.01
C PRO A 340 -29.71 10.46 -9.51
N TRP A 341 -28.54 10.63 -8.90
CA TRP A 341 -28.48 11.00 -7.48
C TRP A 341 -28.93 12.46 -7.32
N ALA A 342 -29.80 12.70 -6.34
CA ALA A 342 -30.24 14.03 -5.93
C ALA A 342 -30.16 14.17 -4.41
N PRO A 343 -29.84 15.36 -3.88
CA PRO A 343 -29.81 15.60 -2.44
C PRO A 343 -31.21 15.38 -1.83
N LYS A 344 -31.31 14.58 -0.77
CA LYS A 344 -32.58 14.21 -0.12
C LYS A 344 -33.28 15.38 0.61
N SER A 345 -32.57 16.48 0.84
CA SER A 345 -33.13 17.76 1.29
C SER A 345 -32.17 18.89 0.96
N THR A 346 -32.68 20.10 0.74
CA THR A 346 -31.89 21.34 0.68
C THR A 346 -31.23 21.54 2.04
N VAL A 347 -30.05 20.94 2.25
CA VAL A 347 -29.27 21.18 3.47
C VAL A 347 -28.74 22.62 3.38
N SER A 348 -29.47 23.55 3.97
CA SER A 348 -28.92 24.84 4.39
C SER A 348 -27.90 24.55 5.49
N VAL A 349 -26.64 24.35 5.10
CA VAL A 349 -25.55 24.47 6.07
C VAL A 349 -25.47 25.96 6.37
N ALA A 350 -26.15 26.39 7.43
CA ALA A 350 -25.98 27.71 8.00
C ALA A 350 -24.49 27.93 8.23
N ALA A 351 -23.88 28.74 7.36
CA ALA A 351 -22.61 29.37 7.64
C ALA A 351 -22.82 30.21 8.89
N ARG A 352 -22.23 29.78 10.02
CA ARG A 352 -22.05 30.70 11.15
C ARG A 352 -21.13 31.81 10.68
N GLY A 353 -21.71 32.97 10.38
CA GLY A 353 -20.95 34.21 10.20
C GLY A 353 -21.45 35.09 9.06
N SER A 354 -22.62 35.70 9.23
CA SER A 354 -22.88 37.14 9.03
C SER A 354 -24.39 37.30 9.01
N GLY A 355 -24.93 37.99 10.01
CA GLY A 355 -26.33 38.38 9.98
C GLY A 355 -26.55 39.30 8.78
N ASP A 356 -27.50 38.93 7.93
CA ASP A 356 -28.36 39.85 7.19
C ASP A 356 -29.63 39.08 6.82
N THR A 357 -30.72 39.47 7.47
CA THR A 357 -32.08 39.05 7.16
C THR A 357 -32.51 39.67 5.84
N VAL A 358 -32.74 38.85 4.82
CA VAL A 358 -33.59 39.22 3.69
C VAL A 358 -34.62 38.12 3.48
N SER A 359 -35.86 38.45 3.81
CA SER A 359 -37.08 37.71 3.52
C SER A 359 -37.29 37.59 2.01
N ASN A 360 -37.62 36.39 1.53
CA ASN A 360 -38.30 36.24 0.24
C ASN A 360 -39.43 35.21 0.37
N GLU A 361 -40.63 35.72 0.62
CA GLU A 361 -41.88 35.11 0.17
C GLU A 361 -41.94 35.21 -1.35
N HIS A 362 -41.98 34.09 -2.06
CA HIS A 362 -42.86 33.84 -3.21
C HIS A 362 -42.40 32.59 -3.96
N LEU A 363 -43.27 31.57 -4.02
CA LEU A 363 -43.77 30.96 -5.26
C LEU A 363 -44.50 29.65 -4.92
N THR A 364 -45.79 29.80 -4.64
CA THR A 364 -46.79 28.76 -4.88
C THR A 364 -47.36 28.93 -6.29
N ALA A 365 -47.65 27.78 -6.92
CA ALA A 365 -48.58 27.57 -8.03
C ALA A 365 -48.24 28.16 -9.43
N LYS A 366 -47.73 27.30 -10.32
CA LYS A 366 -48.49 26.71 -11.43
C LYS A 366 -47.71 25.60 -12.12
#